data_AF-A0A0P9E4I5-F1
#
_entry.id   AF-A0A0P9E4I5-F1
#
_cell.length_a   1.000
_cell.length_b   1.000
_cell.length_c   1.000
_cell.angle_alpha   90.00
_cell.angle_beta   90.00
_cell.angle_gamma   90.00
#
_symmetry.space_group_name_H-M   'P 1'
#
loop_
_entity.id
_entity.type
_entity.pdbx_description
1 polymer ?
#
loop_
_entity_poly.entity_id
_entity_poly.type
_entity_poly.pdbx_seq_one_letter_code
_entity_poly.pdbx_strand_id
1 'polypeptide(L)'
;MKAKQPKDIYKHDQQTVIRGDKERTGNEIMALLNENLKETVSDICMRIAASHKSQVIAACFYGSRVCGYAETKSDVHVLLVLSNYSPGLRGYLQPLNGINVFILATSQVAFERDVKQGWLGEFVAQNVTVPYEPFINKEYLQRQEVKMKRRIVWELLENIVSEFPELSHGLLIKAEYFMYEAMMRRARLFPLITYTLLNMLRRDLKRKNVESMMKGYIKALNELAEENWITYFHGHIKIKRKFIDAVRRRKPRLPFFVKSVQRAAFLHILSALPKMMNPLMEDQKIFMKAHRGVKAEEPVFQLEEPKKYLLMPTPLGPVALSDKSAIEDFVGKTVPGGKALDMKIDEIGGVLNDVYLLRLRRNNREQKVVVKKFRDWSGFKWLPLALWTLGTKTLAVLGRSRLEREYAINQFLHSQGFPVPEVLHVSPRERMIFEEFIEGEKMVKIIKRIISSRKAVKEAALVKEVGRKIAEAHRLGVVLGDCKPENIIVTKDGKTFFVDLEQAARDENQAWDVAEFLYYSGHHVPLISSVEPAKIIAKNFIEGYLEAGGRKETVKKAGSARYAKVFSVFTPPHVLMAISNFCQTMGKELEN
;
A
#
# COMPACT_ATOMS: atom_id res chain seq x y z
N MET A 1 27.09 50.52 46.60
CA MET A 1 27.50 49.11 46.45
C MET A 1 27.66 48.79 44.97
N LYS A 2 28.90 48.71 44.50
CA LYS A 2 29.30 48.35 43.12
C LYS A 2 30.23 47.13 43.23
N ALA A 3 29.97 46.08 42.48
CA ALA A 3 30.93 45.02 42.13
C ALA A 3 30.70 44.73 40.64
N LYS A 4 31.56 45.10 39.68
CA LYS A 4 32.91 44.61 39.32
C LYS A 4 33.00 43.09 39.11
N GLN A 5 33.23 42.70 37.85
CA GLN A 5 33.58 41.37 37.33
C GLN A 5 34.90 40.82 37.91
N PRO A 6 35.12 39.49 37.81
CA PRO A 6 36.11 38.93 36.84
C PRO A 6 35.59 37.66 36.11
N LYS A 7 35.80 37.51 34.79
CA LYS A 7 36.94 36.90 34.05
C LYS A 7 37.10 35.36 34.15
N ASP A 8 37.05 34.76 32.95
CA ASP A 8 37.83 33.63 32.44
C ASP A 8 38.01 32.37 33.30
N ILE A 9 37.33 31.28 32.90
CA ILE A 9 37.86 29.92 33.02
C ILE A 9 37.58 29.15 31.72
N TYR A 10 38.54 29.24 30.79
CA TYR A 10 38.81 28.27 29.73
C TYR A 10 40.18 27.67 30.05
N LYS A 11 40.24 26.37 30.39
CA LYS A 11 41.31 25.38 30.08
C LYS A 11 41.27 24.18 31.05
N HIS A 12 41.58 23.00 30.48
CA HIS A 12 41.73 21.67 31.08
C HIS A 12 40.40 20.95 31.43
N ASP A 13 40.01 19.80 30.86
CA ASP A 13 40.78 18.69 30.27
C ASP A 13 40.13 18.13 28.99
N GLN A 14 40.83 18.28 27.87
CA GLN A 14 40.75 17.38 26.72
C GLN A 14 41.98 16.49 26.77
N GLN A 15 41.84 15.23 27.19
CA GLN A 15 42.60 14.06 26.74
C GLN A 15 42.21 12.86 27.60
N THR A 16 42.29 11.65 27.01
CA THR A 16 41.85 10.33 27.51
C THR A 16 40.32 10.21 27.69
N VAL A 17 39.55 9.45 26.90
CA VAL A 17 39.77 8.09 26.38
C VAL A 17 39.21 8.02 24.95
N ILE A 18 40.08 8.17 23.95
CA ILE A 18 39.84 7.72 22.58
C ILE A 18 40.78 6.54 22.36
N ARG A 19 40.32 5.33 22.64
CA ARG A 19 40.96 4.10 22.16
C ARG A 19 39.93 2.98 22.15
N GLY A 20 39.61 2.51 20.95
CA GLY A 20 39.05 1.18 20.75
C GLY A 20 37.67 1.11 20.10
N ASP A 21 37.41 1.85 19.03
CA ASP A 21 36.42 1.42 18.03
C ASP A 21 36.92 1.86 16.64
N LYS A 22 37.99 1.18 16.20
CA LYS A 22 38.39 1.22 14.79
C LYS A 22 37.35 0.41 14.01
N GLU A 23 36.95 0.97 12.87
CA GLU A 23 36.19 0.32 11.81
C GLU A 23 36.57 -1.16 11.67
N ARG A 24 35.63 -2.05 12.04
CA ARG A 24 35.71 -3.46 11.70
C ARG A 24 35.52 -3.62 10.20
N THR A 25 36.62 -3.52 9.48
CA THR A 25 36.71 -3.79 8.04
C THR A 25 36.40 -5.26 7.76
N GLY A 26 35.99 -5.57 6.51
CA GLY A 26 35.61 -6.91 6.06
C GLY A 26 36.62 -8.04 6.31
N ASN A 27 37.86 -7.71 6.70
CA ASN A 27 38.90 -8.66 7.09
C ASN A 27 38.60 -9.42 8.40
N GLU A 28 37.86 -8.84 9.36
CA GLU A 28 37.55 -9.55 10.62
C GLU A 28 36.47 -10.64 10.46
N ILE A 29 35.61 -10.54 9.44
CA ILE A 29 34.60 -11.57 9.16
C ILE A 29 35.25 -12.82 8.54
N MET A 30 36.34 -12.64 7.78
CA MET A 30 37.21 -13.74 7.33
C MET A 30 38.00 -14.37 8.50
N ALA A 31 38.21 -13.65 9.61
CA ALA A 31 38.87 -14.20 10.80
C ALA A 31 37.95 -15.15 11.61
N LEU A 32 36.61 -15.03 11.49
CA LEU A 32 35.64 -15.85 12.22
C LEU A 32 35.16 -17.11 11.47
N LEU A 33 35.43 -17.19 10.16
CA LEU A 33 35.17 -18.33 9.28
C LEU A 33 36.44 -18.66 8.46
N ASN A 34 37.55 -18.94 9.17
CA ASN A 34 38.82 -19.27 8.52
C ASN A 34 38.73 -20.60 7.72
N GLU A 35 39.66 -20.80 6.78
CA GLU A 35 39.65 -21.99 5.90
C GLU A 35 39.69 -23.31 6.67
N ASN A 36 40.44 -23.37 7.79
CA ASN A 36 40.48 -24.56 8.67
C ASN A 36 39.11 -24.92 9.26
N LEU A 37 38.32 -23.91 9.68
CA LEU A 37 36.95 -24.12 10.15
C LEU A 37 36.04 -24.63 9.02
N LYS A 38 36.21 -24.12 7.79
CA LYS A 38 35.43 -24.58 6.63
C LYS A 38 35.73 -26.04 6.31
N GLU A 39 37.00 -26.43 6.29
CA GLU A 39 37.43 -27.81 6.08
C GLU A 39 36.84 -28.74 7.15
N THR A 40 37.02 -28.38 8.43
CA THR A 40 36.50 -29.18 9.55
C THR A 40 34.99 -29.35 9.49
N VAL A 41 34.25 -28.28 9.20
CA VAL A 41 32.77 -28.32 9.08
C VAL A 41 32.35 -29.12 7.85
N SER A 42 33.07 -29.02 6.73
CA SER A 42 32.84 -29.83 5.53
C SER A 42 32.95 -31.32 5.85
N ASP A 43 33.99 -31.72 6.59
CA ASP A 43 34.17 -33.12 7.01
C ASP A 43 33.02 -33.61 7.90
N ILE A 44 32.54 -32.78 8.83
CA ILE A 44 31.35 -33.12 9.64
C ILE A 44 30.13 -33.33 8.73
N CYS A 45 29.92 -32.45 7.74
CA CYS A 45 28.81 -32.56 6.80
C CYS A 45 28.90 -33.85 5.96
N MET A 46 30.09 -34.21 5.50
CA MET A 46 30.34 -35.44 4.74
C MET A 46 30.07 -36.69 5.59
N ARG A 47 30.50 -36.70 6.87
CA ARG A 47 30.18 -37.80 7.80
C ARG A 47 28.69 -37.96 8.05
N ILE A 48 27.96 -36.84 8.21
CA ILE A 48 26.50 -36.87 8.35
C ILE A 48 25.87 -37.46 7.09
N ALA A 49 26.27 -36.99 5.90
CA ALA A 49 25.75 -37.51 4.63
C ALA A 49 26.01 -39.03 4.49
N ALA A 50 27.23 -39.48 4.78
CA ALA A 50 27.63 -40.89 4.71
C ALA A 50 26.82 -41.77 5.66
N SER A 51 26.60 -41.34 6.91
CA SER A 51 25.81 -42.11 7.89
C SER A 51 24.34 -42.31 7.48
N HIS A 52 23.83 -41.48 6.57
CA HIS A 52 22.50 -41.58 6.01
C HIS A 52 22.46 -42.16 4.59
N LYS A 53 23.59 -42.62 4.04
CA LYS A 53 23.72 -43.06 2.63
C LYS A 53 23.20 -42.01 1.64
N SER A 54 23.43 -40.74 1.97
CA SER A 54 23.02 -39.56 1.21
C SER A 54 24.24 -38.87 0.59
N GLN A 55 24.02 -38.05 -0.44
CA GLN A 55 25.05 -37.18 -1.01
C GLN A 55 24.79 -35.72 -0.61
N VAL A 56 25.86 -34.94 -0.43
CA VAL A 56 25.75 -33.50 -0.19
C VAL A 56 25.42 -32.79 -1.50
N ILE A 57 24.26 -32.13 -1.55
CA ILE A 57 23.84 -31.32 -2.70
C ILE A 57 24.41 -29.90 -2.58
N ALA A 58 24.29 -29.31 -1.39
CA ALA A 58 24.78 -27.97 -1.10
C ALA A 58 24.95 -27.76 0.40
N ALA A 59 25.83 -26.82 0.77
CA ALA A 59 26.02 -26.43 2.16
C ALA A 59 26.47 -24.96 2.27
N CYS A 60 25.97 -24.27 3.28
CA CYS A 60 26.37 -22.90 3.59
C CYS A 60 26.36 -22.60 5.09
N PHE A 61 27.21 -21.65 5.48
CA PHE A 61 27.12 -20.99 6.77
C PHE A 61 25.98 -19.98 6.77
N TYR A 62 25.30 -19.82 7.90
CA TYR A 62 24.30 -18.77 8.13
C TYR A 62 24.38 -18.24 9.57
N GLY A 63 23.53 -17.26 9.90
CA GLY A 63 23.38 -16.78 11.28
C GLY A 63 24.43 -15.75 11.72
N SER A 64 24.65 -15.65 13.03
CA SER A 64 25.37 -14.55 13.69
C SER A 64 26.77 -14.29 13.16
N ARG A 65 27.55 -15.34 12.86
CA ARG A 65 28.92 -15.24 12.33
C ARG A 65 28.95 -14.65 10.93
N VAL A 66 28.05 -15.08 10.04
CA VAL A 66 27.95 -14.55 8.67
C VAL A 66 27.42 -13.11 8.67
N CYS A 67 26.43 -12.84 9.52
CA CYS A 67 25.81 -11.52 9.65
C CYS A 67 26.70 -10.50 10.36
N GLY A 68 27.80 -10.94 11.00
CA GLY A 68 28.82 -10.07 11.61
C GLY A 68 28.53 -9.63 13.04
N TYR A 69 27.54 -10.20 13.71
CA TYR A 69 27.18 -9.84 15.10
C TYR A 69 27.51 -10.93 16.14
N ALA A 70 28.18 -12.02 15.72
CA ALA A 70 28.62 -13.08 16.62
C ALA A 70 29.59 -12.59 17.73
N GLU A 71 29.49 -13.21 18.90
CA GLU A 71 30.51 -13.13 19.95
C GLU A 71 31.59 -14.21 19.72
N THR A 72 32.73 -14.11 20.41
CA THR A 72 33.83 -15.09 20.27
C THR A 72 33.41 -16.53 20.54
N LYS A 73 32.48 -16.72 21.49
CA LYS A 73 31.90 -18.02 21.88
C LYS A 73 30.64 -18.40 21.12
N SER A 74 30.22 -17.62 20.12
CA SER A 74 28.98 -17.92 19.39
C SER A 74 29.07 -19.21 18.58
N ASP A 75 27.98 -19.95 18.48
CA ASP A 75 27.95 -21.21 17.74
C ASP A 75 28.10 -20.96 16.22
N VAL A 76 28.49 -22.01 15.49
CA VAL A 76 28.57 -22.03 14.02
C VAL A 76 27.30 -22.66 13.48
N HIS A 77 26.56 -21.96 12.62
CA HIS A 77 25.32 -22.48 12.04
C HIS A 77 25.52 -22.85 10.57
N VAL A 78 25.07 -24.06 10.20
CA VAL A 78 25.26 -24.64 8.87
C VAL A 78 23.94 -25.18 8.35
N LEU A 79 23.56 -24.79 7.13
CA LEU A 79 22.49 -25.44 6.39
C LEU A 79 23.12 -26.51 5.50
N LEU A 80 22.64 -27.75 5.61
CA LEU A 80 23.11 -28.90 4.83
C LEU A 80 21.95 -29.49 4.02
N VAL A 81 22.05 -29.47 2.70
CA VAL A 81 21.06 -30.04 1.79
C VAL A 81 21.56 -31.37 1.26
N LEU A 82 20.79 -32.45 1.48
CA LEU A 82 21.17 -33.82 1.19
C LEU A 82 20.25 -34.48 0.14
N SER A 83 20.80 -35.32 -0.72
CA SER A 83 20.02 -36.19 -1.62
C SER A 83 19.41 -37.36 -0.86
N ASN A 84 18.18 -37.74 -1.19
CA ASN A 84 17.50 -38.93 -0.66
C ASN A 84 17.53 -39.08 0.88
N TYR A 85 17.52 -37.96 1.62
CA TYR A 85 17.62 -37.95 3.07
C TYR A 85 16.30 -38.29 3.76
N SER A 86 16.19 -39.51 4.30
CA SER A 86 14.96 -40.07 4.84
C SER A 86 14.35 -39.32 6.05
N PRO A 87 15.12 -38.72 6.98
CA PRO A 87 14.52 -37.96 8.08
C PRO A 87 13.82 -36.67 7.63
N GLY A 88 14.03 -36.21 6.40
CA GLY A 88 13.43 -34.99 5.85
C GLY A 88 14.03 -33.70 6.39
N LEU A 89 14.07 -33.51 7.71
CA LEU A 89 14.65 -32.37 8.41
C LEU A 89 15.19 -32.79 9.79
N ARG A 90 16.43 -32.44 10.12
CA ARG A 90 17.02 -32.71 11.45
C ARG A 90 18.10 -31.69 11.82
N GLY A 91 18.14 -31.32 13.10
CA GLY A 91 19.25 -30.56 13.68
C GLY A 91 20.29 -31.47 14.34
N TYR A 92 21.56 -31.26 14.04
CA TYR A 92 22.70 -31.90 14.69
C TYR A 92 23.48 -30.83 15.47
N LEU A 93 23.93 -31.16 16.67
CA LEU A 93 24.79 -30.30 17.47
C LEU A 93 26.09 -31.06 17.72
N GLN A 94 27.21 -30.47 17.31
CA GLN A 94 28.54 -31.08 17.42
C GLN A 94 29.49 -30.11 18.14
N PRO A 95 30.16 -30.51 19.23
CA PRO A 95 31.15 -29.66 19.87
C PRO A 95 32.39 -29.51 18.96
N LEU A 96 32.93 -28.31 18.88
CA LEU A 96 34.13 -28.00 18.09
C LEU A 96 34.94 -26.90 18.80
N ASN A 97 36.13 -27.22 19.32
CA ASN A 97 37.09 -26.25 19.87
C ASN A 97 36.49 -25.22 20.86
N GLY A 98 35.61 -25.68 21.76
CA GLY A 98 34.99 -24.82 22.79
C GLY A 98 33.77 -24.01 22.34
N ILE A 99 33.33 -24.17 21.08
CA ILE A 99 32.04 -23.71 20.55
C ILE A 99 31.24 -24.91 20.02
N ASN A 100 29.97 -24.73 19.63
CA ASN A 100 29.22 -25.78 18.95
C ASN A 100 29.01 -25.46 17.47
N VAL A 101 28.90 -26.51 16.66
CA VAL A 101 28.41 -26.46 15.28
C VAL A 101 26.99 -27.02 15.27
N PHE A 102 26.02 -26.16 14.99
CA PHE A 102 24.64 -26.55 14.73
C PHE A 102 24.41 -26.73 13.23
N ILE A 103 24.13 -27.96 12.81
CA ILE A 103 23.88 -28.33 11.41
C ILE A 103 22.40 -28.63 11.23
N LEU A 104 21.72 -27.80 10.46
CA LEU A 104 20.36 -28.03 10.00
C LEU A 104 20.41 -28.83 8.69
N ALA A 105 20.23 -30.15 8.77
CA ALA A 105 20.21 -31.03 7.61
C ALA A 105 18.80 -31.22 7.08
N THR A 106 18.62 -31.11 5.76
CA THR A 106 17.33 -31.27 5.09
C THR A 106 17.46 -32.07 3.80
N SER A 107 16.39 -32.76 3.38
CA SER A 107 16.36 -33.37 2.06
C SER A 107 16.20 -32.31 0.96
N GLN A 108 16.79 -32.55 -0.21
CA GLN A 108 16.65 -31.66 -1.36
C GLN A 108 15.18 -31.39 -1.71
N VAL A 109 14.35 -32.44 -1.69
CA VAL A 109 12.91 -32.34 -1.99
C VAL A 109 12.20 -31.44 -0.98
N ALA A 110 12.49 -31.61 0.33
CA ALA A 110 11.89 -30.79 1.38
C ALA A 110 12.32 -29.32 1.25
N PHE A 111 13.62 -29.06 1.02
CA PHE A 111 14.14 -27.72 0.81
C PHE A 111 13.52 -27.02 -0.40
N GLU A 112 13.50 -27.68 -1.57
CA GLU A 112 12.90 -27.11 -2.78
C GLU A 112 11.40 -26.89 -2.64
N ARG A 113 10.69 -27.77 -1.92
CA ARG A 113 9.26 -27.59 -1.64
C ARG A 113 9.03 -26.41 -0.70
N ASP A 114 9.90 -26.20 0.29
CA ASP A 114 9.84 -25.03 1.17
C ASP A 114 10.12 -23.72 0.39
N VAL A 115 11.08 -23.74 -0.54
CA VAL A 115 11.38 -22.63 -1.48
C VAL A 115 10.21 -22.34 -2.43
N LYS A 116 9.51 -23.36 -2.94
CA LYS A 116 8.40 -23.19 -3.90
C LYS A 116 7.07 -22.86 -3.23
N GLN A 117 6.78 -23.45 -2.07
CA GLN A 117 5.45 -23.42 -1.45
C GLN A 117 5.43 -22.88 -0.01
N GLY A 118 6.57 -22.85 0.68
CA GLY A 118 6.65 -22.51 2.10
C GLY A 118 6.12 -23.65 2.98
N TRP A 119 6.31 -24.89 2.52
CA TRP A 119 5.78 -26.11 3.13
C TRP A 119 6.22 -26.30 4.58
N LEU A 120 7.45 -25.89 4.93
CA LEU A 120 8.00 -25.97 6.29
C LEU A 120 7.91 -24.60 6.99
N GLY A 121 6.88 -23.80 6.69
CA GLY A 121 6.76 -22.46 7.23
C GLY A 121 7.89 -21.52 6.80
N GLU A 122 8.63 -21.85 5.73
CA GLU A 122 9.86 -21.16 5.30
C GLU A 122 11.04 -21.31 6.28
N PHE A 123 10.95 -22.20 7.28
CA PHE A 123 11.96 -22.33 8.33
C PHE A 123 13.35 -22.68 7.80
N VAL A 124 13.41 -23.50 6.75
CA VAL A 124 14.69 -23.92 6.15
C VAL A 124 15.08 -22.93 5.06
N ALA A 125 14.14 -22.59 4.18
CA ALA A 125 14.37 -21.74 3.03
C ALA A 125 14.77 -20.30 3.44
N GLN A 126 14.35 -19.81 4.60
CA GLN A 126 14.73 -18.48 5.08
C GLN A 126 16.26 -18.30 5.23
N ASN A 127 17.00 -19.37 5.51
CA ASN A 127 18.45 -19.30 5.77
C ASN A 127 19.25 -18.90 4.52
N VAL A 128 18.66 -19.03 3.33
CA VAL A 128 19.25 -18.53 2.07
C VAL A 128 18.64 -17.19 1.62
N THR A 129 17.73 -16.61 2.40
CA THR A 129 17.13 -15.29 2.12
C THR A 129 17.79 -14.14 2.90
N VAL A 130 18.49 -14.48 3.97
CA VAL A 130 19.35 -13.61 4.79
C VAL A 130 20.82 -13.81 4.38
N PRO A 131 21.80 -13.03 4.87
CA PRO A 131 23.21 -13.28 4.54
C PRO A 131 23.65 -14.71 4.88
N TYR A 132 24.24 -15.40 3.90
CA TYR A 132 24.77 -16.76 4.00
C TYR A 132 26.08 -16.85 3.20
N GLU A 133 26.96 -17.78 3.59
CA GLU A 133 28.25 -18.02 2.93
C GLU A 133 28.31 -19.47 2.42
N PRO A 134 28.15 -19.69 1.11
CA PRO A 134 28.28 -21.02 0.50
C PRO A 134 29.69 -21.58 0.60
N PHE A 135 29.81 -22.85 0.94
CA PHE A 135 31.06 -23.60 0.80
C PHE A 135 30.90 -24.88 -0.04
N ILE A 136 29.66 -25.29 -0.34
CA ILE A 136 29.37 -26.34 -1.33
C ILE A 136 28.21 -25.88 -2.23
N ASN A 137 28.41 -25.91 -3.55
CA ASN A 137 27.40 -25.66 -4.60
C ASN A 137 26.67 -24.32 -4.47
N LYS A 138 27.42 -23.23 -4.64
CA LYS A 138 26.92 -21.85 -4.57
C LYS A 138 25.81 -21.58 -5.58
N GLU A 139 25.94 -22.08 -6.80
CA GLU A 139 25.01 -21.85 -7.90
C GLU A 139 23.63 -22.44 -7.56
N TYR A 140 23.57 -23.63 -6.95
CA TYR A 140 22.32 -24.21 -6.49
C TYR A 140 21.63 -23.32 -5.45
N LEU A 141 22.35 -22.91 -4.40
CA LEU A 141 21.78 -22.08 -3.34
C LEU A 141 21.28 -20.73 -3.86
N GLN A 142 22.06 -20.07 -4.72
CA GLN A 142 21.66 -18.80 -5.35
C GLN A 142 20.43 -18.95 -6.25
N ARG A 143 20.31 -20.05 -6.99
CA ARG A 143 19.09 -20.33 -7.77
C ARG A 143 17.86 -20.49 -6.85
N GLN A 144 18.00 -21.17 -5.72
CA GLN A 144 16.89 -21.35 -4.78
C GLN A 144 16.54 -20.06 -4.04
N GLU A 145 17.54 -19.25 -3.65
CA GLU A 145 17.34 -17.90 -3.09
C GLU A 145 16.48 -17.04 -4.02
N VAL A 146 16.86 -16.94 -5.30
CA VAL A 146 16.14 -16.12 -6.29
C VAL A 146 14.73 -16.63 -6.51
N LYS A 147 14.55 -17.95 -6.64
CA LYS A 147 13.21 -18.57 -6.74
C LYS A 147 12.31 -18.21 -5.56
N MET A 148 12.84 -18.27 -4.34
CA MET A 148 12.10 -17.92 -3.13
C MET A 148 11.75 -16.43 -3.10
N LYS A 149 12.73 -15.56 -3.36
CA LYS A 149 12.52 -14.10 -3.38
C LYS A 149 11.55 -13.68 -4.46
N ARG A 150 11.59 -14.31 -5.64
CA ARG A 150 10.62 -14.12 -6.71
C ARG A 150 9.20 -14.51 -6.29
N ARG A 151 9.02 -15.61 -5.57
CA ARG A 151 7.72 -15.98 -4.98
C ARG A 151 7.25 -14.93 -3.97
N ILE A 152 8.13 -14.49 -3.07
CA ILE A 152 7.83 -13.47 -2.06
C ILE A 152 7.40 -12.17 -2.73
N VAL A 153 8.17 -11.67 -3.70
CA VAL A 153 7.84 -10.44 -4.45
C VAL A 153 6.48 -10.57 -5.12
N TRP A 154 6.20 -11.71 -5.77
CA TRP A 154 4.90 -11.98 -6.38
C TRP A 154 3.76 -11.91 -5.36
N GLU A 155 3.88 -12.65 -4.24
CA GLU A 155 2.89 -12.65 -3.15
C GLU A 155 2.68 -11.22 -2.60
N LEU A 156 3.75 -10.44 -2.42
CA LEU A 156 3.67 -9.06 -1.92
C LEU A 156 3.00 -8.10 -2.91
N LEU A 157 3.27 -8.24 -4.22
CA LEU A 157 2.57 -7.49 -5.26
C LEU A 157 1.07 -7.83 -5.29
N GLU A 158 0.70 -9.11 -5.18
CA GLU A 158 -0.71 -9.53 -5.08
C GLU A 158 -1.39 -8.90 -3.86
N ASN A 159 -0.68 -8.81 -2.74
CA ASN A 159 -1.19 -8.16 -1.53
C ASN A 159 -1.37 -6.66 -1.69
N ILE A 160 -0.42 -5.95 -2.34
CA ILE A 160 -0.60 -4.52 -2.65
C ILE A 160 -1.84 -4.30 -3.50
N VAL A 161 -2.03 -5.07 -4.57
CA VAL A 161 -3.20 -4.94 -5.45
C VAL A 161 -4.51 -5.23 -4.70
N SER A 162 -4.48 -6.19 -3.78
CA SER A 162 -5.67 -6.55 -2.99
C SER A 162 -5.98 -5.53 -1.89
N GLU A 163 -4.96 -4.98 -1.24
CA GLU A 163 -5.12 -3.97 -0.18
C GLU A 163 -5.43 -2.58 -0.74
N PHE A 164 -4.92 -2.27 -1.94
CA PHE A 164 -5.04 -0.98 -2.60
C PHE A 164 -5.43 -1.11 -4.08
N PRO A 165 -6.67 -1.50 -4.40
CA PRO A 165 -7.10 -1.81 -5.76
C PRO A 165 -6.97 -0.66 -6.74
N GLU A 166 -7.19 0.60 -6.34
CA GLU A 166 -7.10 1.76 -7.22
C GLU A 166 -5.73 2.42 -7.16
N LEU A 167 -5.15 2.51 -5.96
CA LEU A 167 -3.83 3.13 -5.78
C LEU A 167 -2.70 2.27 -6.38
N SER A 168 -2.86 0.95 -6.48
CA SER A 168 -1.85 0.06 -7.10
C SER A 168 -1.48 0.42 -8.54
N HIS A 169 -2.34 1.13 -9.28
CA HIS A 169 -2.06 1.63 -10.63
C HIS A 169 -1.02 2.78 -10.65
N GLY A 170 -0.97 3.58 -9.58
CA GLY A 170 -0.16 4.79 -9.47
C GLY A 170 1.00 4.71 -8.48
N LEU A 171 1.01 3.70 -7.60
CA LEU A 171 1.98 3.56 -6.52
C LEU A 171 3.41 3.37 -7.04
N LEU A 172 4.36 4.07 -6.41
CA LEU A 172 5.79 3.90 -6.62
C LEU A 172 6.36 3.04 -5.48
N ILE A 173 7.00 1.92 -5.82
CA ILE A 173 7.49 0.94 -4.85
C ILE A 173 9.02 0.92 -4.89
N LYS A 174 9.68 1.15 -3.75
CA LYS A 174 11.13 0.94 -3.63
C LYS A 174 11.44 -0.55 -3.47
N ALA A 175 12.54 -1.04 -4.05
CA ALA A 175 12.88 -2.46 -4.04
C ALA A 175 13.03 -3.03 -2.62
N GLU A 176 13.51 -2.22 -1.68
CA GLU A 176 13.71 -2.56 -0.28
C GLU A 176 12.39 -2.88 0.44
N TYR A 177 11.24 -2.40 -0.08
CA TYR A 177 9.92 -2.76 0.43
C TYR A 177 9.76 -4.27 0.57
N PHE A 178 10.14 -5.03 -0.46
CA PHE A 178 9.91 -6.47 -0.50
C PHE A 178 10.71 -7.21 0.57
N MET A 179 11.95 -6.76 0.81
CA MET A 179 12.81 -7.31 1.87
C MET A 179 12.24 -6.99 3.26
N TYR A 180 11.95 -5.72 3.54
CA TYR A 180 11.47 -5.30 4.86
C TYR A 180 10.07 -5.85 5.18
N GLU A 181 9.16 -5.89 4.20
CA GLU A 181 7.83 -6.47 4.39
C GLU A 181 7.90 -7.98 4.62
N ALA A 182 8.79 -8.70 3.92
CA ALA A 182 9.00 -10.12 4.17
C ALA A 182 9.52 -10.38 5.60
N MET A 183 10.49 -9.59 6.07
CA MET A 183 11.00 -9.65 7.44
C MET A 183 9.92 -9.35 8.48
N MET A 184 9.16 -8.26 8.28
CA MET A 184 8.08 -7.83 9.17
C MET A 184 6.98 -8.89 9.29
N ARG A 185 6.56 -9.51 8.17
CA ARG A 185 5.57 -10.60 8.18
C ARG A 185 6.07 -11.81 8.96
N ARG A 186 7.35 -12.17 8.81
CA ARG A 186 7.95 -13.27 9.57
C ARG A 186 8.04 -12.95 11.05
N ALA A 187 8.48 -11.76 11.42
CA ALA A 187 8.53 -11.31 12.82
C ALA A 187 7.15 -11.38 13.49
N ARG A 188 6.08 -11.02 12.77
CA ARG A 188 4.71 -11.13 13.28
C ARG A 188 4.22 -12.58 13.42
N LEU A 189 4.61 -13.47 12.50
CA LEU A 189 4.24 -14.88 12.56
C LEU A 189 5.06 -15.65 13.61
N PHE A 190 6.29 -15.21 13.87
CA PHE A 190 7.20 -15.88 14.79
C PHE A 190 8.09 -14.88 15.53
N PRO A 191 7.63 -14.35 16.69
CA PRO A 191 8.26 -13.22 17.37
C PRO A 191 9.74 -13.37 17.70
N LEU A 192 10.23 -14.59 17.97
CA LEU A 192 11.63 -14.83 18.32
C LEU A 192 12.62 -14.48 17.21
N ILE A 193 12.21 -14.54 15.94
CA ILE A 193 13.09 -14.14 14.82
C ILE A 193 13.40 -12.64 14.82
N THR A 194 12.61 -11.84 15.54
CA THR A 194 12.82 -10.40 15.65
C THR A 194 14.21 -10.07 16.17
N TYR A 195 14.73 -10.86 17.12
CA TYR A 195 16.08 -10.65 17.66
C TYR A 195 17.17 -10.85 16.61
N THR A 196 17.06 -11.91 15.80
CA THR A 196 17.94 -12.16 14.65
C THR A 196 17.94 -10.96 13.69
N LEU A 197 16.74 -10.46 13.35
CA LEU A 197 16.58 -9.34 12.42
C LEU A 197 17.16 -8.03 12.99
N LEU A 198 16.93 -7.74 14.26
CA LEU A 198 17.46 -6.54 14.92
C LEU A 198 18.99 -6.58 15.04
N ASN A 199 19.56 -7.75 15.40
CA ASN A 199 21.01 -7.92 15.46
C ASN A 199 21.65 -7.75 14.07
N MET A 200 21.06 -8.33 13.03
CA MET A 200 21.52 -8.23 11.65
C MET A 200 21.43 -6.80 11.09
N LEU A 201 20.42 -6.03 11.50
CA LEU A 201 20.15 -4.67 11.04
C LEU A 201 20.70 -3.60 12.01
N ARG A 202 21.60 -3.98 12.92
CA ARG A 202 22.35 -3.04 13.77
C ARG A 202 23.09 -2.02 12.91
N ARG A 203 23.21 -0.76 13.38
CA ARG A 203 23.65 0.39 12.56
C ARG A 203 24.97 0.17 11.82
N ASP A 204 25.95 -0.48 12.45
CA ASP A 204 27.26 -0.82 11.89
C ASP A 204 27.23 -1.95 10.85
N LEU A 205 26.22 -2.82 10.89
CA LEU A 205 26.09 -3.99 10.01
C LEU A 205 25.00 -3.84 8.93
N LYS A 206 24.03 -2.95 9.15
CA LYS A 206 22.81 -2.79 8.34
C LYS A 206 23.13 -2.66 6.86
N ARG A 207 24.04 -1.75 6.50
CA ARG A 207 24.37 -1.48 5.09
C ARG A 207 24.87 -2.75 4.39
N LYS A 208 25.89 -3.42 4.94
CA LYS A 208 26.47 -4.64 4.38
C LYS A 208 25.40 -5.75 4.23
N ASN A 209 24.63 -5.98 5.28
CA ASN A 209 23.65 -7.07 5.31
C ASN A 209 22.49 -6.80 4.34
N VAL A 210 21.99 -5.57 4.28
CA VAL A 210 20.96 -5.16 3.32
C VAL A 210 21.47 -5.28 1.88
N GLU A 211 22.67 -4.76 1.57
CA GLU A 211 23.27 -4.88 0.23
C GLU A 211 23.41 -6.35 -0.19
N SER A 212 23.82 -7.24 0.72
CA SER A 212 23.89 -8.68 0.47
C SER A 212 22.52 -9.29 0.16
N MET A 213 21.51 -9.00 0.98
CA MET A 213 20.16 -9.54 0.80
C MET A 213 19.47 -9.00 -0.45
N MET A 214 19.73 -7.74 -0.82
CA MET A 214 19.06 -7.11 -1.95
C MET A 214 19.46 -7.72 -3.30
N LYS A 215 20.65 -8.30 -3.44
CA LYS A 215 21.11 -8.95 -4.69
C LYS A 215 20.08 -9.93 -5.27
N GLY A 216 19.58 -10.85 -4.44
CA GLY A 216 18.56 -11.82 -4.85
C GLY A 216 17.19 -11.19 -5.14
N TYR A 217 16.81 -10.12 -4.43
CA TYR A 217 15.55 -9.41 -4.68
C TYR A 217 15.60 -8.63 -6.00
N ILE A 218 16.72 -7.95 -6.28
CA ILE A 218 16.91 -7.23 -7.56
C ILE A 218 16.86 -8.20 -8.73
N LYS A 219 17.50 -9.37 -8.63
CA LYS A 219 17.41 -10.39 -9.69
C LYS A 219 15.98 -10.88 -9.90
N ALA A 220 15.25 -11.17 -8.82
CA ALA A 220 13.84 -11.57 -8.89
C ALA A 220 12.93 -10.49 -9.50
N LEU A 221 13.21 -9.22 -9.22
CA LEU A 221 12.48 -8.09 -9.80
C LEU A 221 12.80 -7.90 -11.30
N ASN A 222 14.06 -8.09 -11.71
CA ASN A 222 14.45 -8.06 -13.11
C ASN A 222 13.72 -9.16 -13.91
N GLU A 223 13.66 -10.39 -13.40
CA GLU A 223 12.90 -11.48 -14.04
C GLU A 223 11.41 -11.10 -14.21
N LEU A 224 10.79 -10.46 -13.20
CA LEU A 224 9.41 -9.97 -13.28
C LEU A 224 9.21 -8.80 -14.26
N ALA A 225 10.21 -7.96 -14.42
CA ALA A 225 10.20 -6.85 -15.37
C ALA A 225 10.34 -7.37 -16.81
N GLU A 226 11.22 -8.33 -17.05
CA GLU A 226 11.39 -9.04 -18.33
C GLU A 226 10.10 -9.74 -18.76
N GLU A 227 9.39 -10.38 -17.82
CA GLU A 227 8.08 -11.00 -18.04
C GLU A 227 6.92 -9.98 -18.20
N ASN A 228 7.22 -8.69 -18.14
CA ASN A 228 6.27 -7.59 -18.34
C ASN A 228 5.15 -7.53 -17.28
N TRP A 229 5.43 -7.96 -16.04
CA TRP A 229 4.51 -7.82 -14.90
C TRP A 229 4.67 -6.49 -14.16
N ILE A 230 5.90 -5.99 -14.11
CA ILE A 230 6.27 -4.71 -13.48
C ILE A 230 7.10 -3.86 -14.45
N THR A 231 7.38 -2.61 -14.08
CA THR A 231 8.32 -1.74 -14.79
C THR A 231 9.10 -0.87 -13.83
N TYR A 232 10.29 -0.44 -14.25
CA TYR A 232 11.09 0.54 -13.54
C TYR A 232 10.77 1.95 -14.04
N PHE A 233 10.55 2.86 -13.12
CA PHE A 233 10.30 4.28 -13.38
C PHE A 233 11.07 5.11 -12.36
N HIS A 234 12.11 5.84 -12.81
CA HIS A 234 12.94 6.69 -11.96
C HIS A 234 13.44 5.99 -10.67
N GLY A 235 13.99 4.77 -10.81
CA GLY A 235 14.48 3.97 -9.67
C GLY A 235 13.40 3.31 -8.80
N HIS A 236 12.12 3.47 -9.15
CA HIS A 236 10.99 2.84 -8.46
C HIS A 236 10.37 1.76 -9.33
N ILE A 237 9.65 0.84 -8.69
CA ILE A 237 8.89 -0.22 -9.33
C ILE A 237 7.43 0.22 -9.43
N LYS A 238 6.83 0.05 -10.62
CA LYS A 238 5.40 0.21 -10.86
C LYS A 238 4.78 -1.11 -11.31
N ILE A 239 3.58 -1.37 -10.82
CA ILE A 239 2.80 -2.56 -11.19
C ILE A 239 2.13 -2.28 -12.55
N LYS A 240 2.30 -3.16 -13.54
CA LYS A 240 1.60 -3.00 -14.83
C LYS A 240 0.14 -3.44 -14.71
N ARG A 241 -0.74 -2.81 -15.52
CA ARG A 241 -2.17 -3.15 -15.60
C ARG A 241 -2.41 -4.65 -15.83
N LYS A 242 -1.57 -5.30 -16.66
CA LYS A 242 -1.59 -6.76 -16.89
C LYS A 242 -1.57 -7.57 -15.59
N PHE A 243 -0.73 -7.18 -14.63
CA PHE A 243 -0.65 -7.87 -13.34
C PHE A 243 -1.89 -7.59 -12.49
N ILE A 244 -2.32 -6.32 -12.40
CA ILE A 244 -3.51 -5.90 -11.63
C ILE A 244 -4.75 -6.66 -12.11
N ASP A 245 -4.97 -6.71 -13.42
CA ASP A 245 -6.09 -7.41 -14.05
C ASP A 245 -6.02 -8.92 -13.79
N ALA A 246 -4.83 -9.52 -13.83
CA ALA A 246 -4.63 -10.93 -13.54
C ALA A 246 -4.99 -11.28 -12.09
N VAL A 247 -4.65 -10.40 -11.12
CA VAL A 247 -5.03 -10.57 -9.71
C VAL A 247 -6.54 -10.38 -9.55
N ARG A 248 -7.14 -9.33 -10.12
CA ARG A 248 -8.59 -9.04 -10.02
C ARG A 248 -9.45 -10.16 -10.63
N ARG A 249 -9.03 -10.77 -11.74
CA ARG A 249 -9.78 -11.87 -12.41
C ARG A 249 -9.71 -13.20 -11.65
N ARG A 250 -8.66 -13.42 -10.85
CA ARG A 250 -8.56 -14.60 -10.01
C ARG A 250 -9.55 -14.47 -8.84
N LYS A 251 -10.75 -15.05 -8.98
CA LYS A 251 -11.62 -15.33 -7.82
C LYS A 251 -10.77 -16.08 -6.77
N PRO A 252 -10.91 -15.79 -5.46
CA PRO A 252 -10.01 -16.31 -4.43
C PRO A 252 -10.19 -17.82 -4.31
N ARG A 253 -9.40 -18.60 -5.06
CA ARG A 253 -9.47 -20.07 -5.03
C ARG A 253 -8.82 -20.68 -3.78
N LEU A 254 -8.16 -19.86 -2.96
CA LEU A 254 -7.89 -20.09 -1.55
C LEU A 254 -7.49 -18.72 -0.93
N PRO A 255 -8.08 -18.27 0.19
CA PRO A 255 -7.63 -17.03 0.82
C PRO A 255 -6.14 -17.14 1.19
N PHE A 256 -5.32 -16.13 0.88
CA PHE A 256 -3.89 -16.07 1.25
C PHE A 256 -3.66 -16.40 2.74
N PHE A 257 -4.62 -16.06 3.60
CA PHE A 257 -4.65 -16.41 5.02
C PHE A 257 -4.49 -17.91 5.30
N VAL A 258 -4.99 -18.81 4.45
CA VAL A 258 -4.85 -20.27 4.65
C VAL A 258 -3.38 -20.71 4.58
N LYS A 259 -2.60 -20.14 3.66
CA LYS A 259 -1.15 -20.40 3.59
C LYS A 259 -0.42 -19.82 4.80
N SER A 260 -0.80 -18.63 5.25
CA SER A 260 -0.23 -18.01 6.45
C SER A 260 -0.52 -18.82 7.72
N VAL A 261 -1.73 -19.39 7.84
CA VAL A 261 -2.12 -20.27 8.95
C VAL A 261 -1.30 -21.57 8.94
N GLN A 262 -1.12 -22.19 7.77
CA GLN A 262 -0.26 -23.37 7.63
C GLN A 262 1.20 -23.06 8.01
N ARG A 263 1.74 -21.92 7.55
CA ARG A 263 3.10 -21.47 7.88
C ARG A 263 3.26 -21.23 9.38
N ALA A 264 2.29 -20.58 10.03
CA ALA A 264 2.29 -20.33 11.46
C ALA A 264 2.22 -21.63 12.28
N ALA A 265 1.30 -22.54 11.93
CA ALA A 265 1.13 -23.81 12.63
C ALA A 265 2.43 -24.64 12.63
N PHE A 266 3.15 -24.68 11.49
CA PHE A 266 4.41 -25.40 11.40
C PHE A 266 5.51 -24.79 12.28
N LEU A 267 5.61 -23.46 12.34
CA LEU A 267 6.58 -22.77 13.21
C LEU A 267 6.31 -23.01 14.69
N HIS A 268 5.04 -23.10 15.09
CA HIS A 268 4.66 -23.47 16.46
C HIS A 268 5.08 -24.92 16.79
N ILE A 269 4.90 -25.87 15.87
CA ILE A 269 5.37 -27.25 16.07
C ILE A 269 6.89 -27.30 16.23
N LEU A 270 7.64 -26.56 15.40
CA LEU A 270 9.10 -26.50 15.51
C LEU A 270 9.58 -25.84 16.81
N SER A 271 8.82 -24.86 17.33
CA SER A 271 9.16 -24.21 18.60
C SER A 271 9.12 -25.16 19.80
N ALA A 272 8.41 -26.29 19.69
CA ALA A 272 8.37 -27.34 20.69
C ALA A 272 9.59 -28.29 20.63
N LEU A 273 10.50 -28.14 19.66
CA LEU A 273 11.72 -28.93 19.52
C LEU A 273 12.94 -28.16 20.05
N PRO A 274 13.44 -28.44 21.28
CA PRO A 274 14.43 -27.59 21.95
C PRO A 274 15.73 -27.40 21.16
N LYS A 275 16.18 -28.44 20.44
CA LYS A 275 17.39 -28.38 19.61
C LYS A 275 17.26 -27.41 18.42
N MET A 276 16.05 -27.22 17.90
CA MET A 276 15.81 -26.33 16.76
C MET A 276 15.72 -24.86 17.16
N MET A 277 15.47 -24.59 18.44
CA MET A 277 15.36 -23.23 19.01
C MET A 277 16.71 -22.63 19.43
N ASN A 278 17.77 -23.44 19.53
CA ASN A 278 19.08 -22.98 20.03
C ASN A 278 19.61 -21.72 19.31
N PRO A 279 19.61 -21.63 17.96
CA PRO A 279 20.07 -20.43 17.26
C PRO A 279 19.32 -19.15 17.65
N LEU A 280 18.00 -19.24 17.80
CA LEU A 280 17.13 -18.10 18.10
C LEU A 280 17.24 -17.67 19.56
N MET A 281 17.42 -18.63 20.47
CA MET A 281 17.69 -18.34 21.88
C MET A 281 19.05 -17.66 22.05
N GLU A 282 20.06 -18.04 21.27
CA GLU A 282 21.35 -17.35 21.26
C GLU A 282 21.20 -15.90 20.75
N ASP A 283 20.50 -15.69 19.64
CA ASP A 283 20.24 -14.35 19.09
C ASP A 283 19.51 -13.44 20.10
N GLN A 284 18.53 -13.99 20.83
CA GLN A 284 17.84 -13.28 21.90
C GLN A 284 18.80 -12.88 23.03
N LYS A 285 19.68 -13.79 23.47
CA LYS A 285 20.68 -13.50 24.52
C LYS A 285 21.65 -12.41 24.08
N ILE A 286 22.16 -12.47 22.85
CA ILE A 286 23.05 -11.45 22.26
C ILE A 286 22.35 -10.09 22.26
N PHE A 287 21.10 -10.04 21.80
CA PHE A 287 20.33 -8.79 21.75
C PHE A 287 20.08 -8.21 23.15
N MET A 288 19.61 -9.02 24.09
CA MET A 288 19.30 -8.58 25.46
C MET A 288 20.53 -8.07 26.21
N LYS A 289 21.69 -8.70 26.00
CA LYS A 289 22.96 -8.26 26.60
C LYS A 289 23.39 -6.88 26.08
N ALA A 290 23.18 -6.60 24.79
CA ALA A 290 23.49 -5.32 24.18
C ALA A 290 22.52 -4.18 24.56
N HIS A 291 21.32 -4.50 25.08
CA HIS A 291 20.25 -3.52 25.36
C HIS A 291 19.83 -3.47 26.85
N ARG A 292 20.74 -3.81 27.78
CA ARG A 292 20.46 -3.73 29.23
C ARG A 292 20.03 -2.31 29.63
N GLY A 293 18.85 -2.19 30.27
CA GLY A 293 18.39 -0.94 30.91
C GLY A 293 17.42 -0.07 30.10
N VAL A 294 17.00 -0.47 28.89
CA VAL A 294 16.03 0.27 28.07
C VAL A 294 14.59 -0.19 28.39
N LYS A 295 13.67 0.75 28.68
CA LYS A 295 12.23 0.45 28.78
C LYS A 295 11.75 -0.07 27.41
N ALA A 296 11.23 -1.28 27.37
CA ALA A 296 10.97 -1.99 26.11
C ALA A 296 9.66 -1.52 25.44
N GLU A 297 9.76 -0.90 24.28
CA GLU A 297 8.77 -1.14 23.22
C GLU A 297 8.91 -2.59 22.75
N GLU A 298 7.81 -3.23 22.30
CA GLU A 298 7.91 -4.58 21.76
C GLU A 298 8.97 -4.60 20.63
N PRO A 299 9.92 -5.55 20.62
CA PRO A 299 11.05 -5.56 19.67
C PRO A 299 10.63 -5.45 18.21
N VAL A 300 9.43 -5.93 17.86
CA VAL A 300 8.89 -5.89 16.50
C VAL A 300 8.68 -4.46 15.99
N PHE A 301 8.40 -3.50 16.88
CA PHE A 301 8.23 -2.08 16.51
C PHE A 301 9.55 -1.36 16.24
N GLN A 302 10.68 -1.96 16.65
CA GLN A 302 12.03 -1.43 16.34
C GLN A 302 12.48 -1.80 14.91
N LEU A 303 11.77 -2.71 14.24
CA LEU A 303 12.05 -3.06 12.84
C LEU A 303 11.68 -1.90 11.90
N GLU A 304 12.38 -1.84 10.77
CA GLU A 304 12.08 -0.84 9.75
C GLU A 304 10.65 -0.98 9.22
N GLU A 305 9.91 0.13 9.19
CA GLU A 305 8.52 0.12 8.72
C GLU A 305 8.45 0.00 7.19
N PRO A 306 7.86 -1.08 6.63
CA PRO A 306 7.84 -1.29 5.18
C PRO A 306 7.03 -0.24 4.41
N LYS A 307 5.99 0.34 5.02
CA LYS A 307 5.14 1.36 4.38
C LYS A 307 5.89 2.66 4.03
N LYS A 308 7.09 2.89 4.58
CA LYS A 308 8.01 3.97 4.16
C LYS A 308 8.47 3.85 2.71
N TYR A 309 8.41 2.65 2.14
CA TYR A 309 8.92 2.30 0.82
C TYR A 309 7.81 2.20 -0.25
N LEU A 310 6.56 2.46 0.14
CA LEU A 310 5.41 2.59 -0.75
C LEU A 310 5.04 4.06 -0.86
N LEU A 311 5.18 4.64 -2.05
CA LEU A 311 5.12 6.08 -2.25
C LEU A 311 3.99 6.49 -3.20
N MET A 312 3.26 7.53 -2.80
CA MET A 312 2.20 8.20 -3.54
C MET A 312 2.79 9.47 -4.19
N PRO A 313 2.88 9.58 -5.53
CA PRO A 313 3.40 10.78 -6.18
C PRO A 313 2.50 12.00 -5.97
N THR A 314 3.06 13.11 -5.51
CA THR A 314 2.37 14.42 -5.49
C THR A 314 3.27 15.51 -6.09
N PRO A 315 2.72 16.70 -6.44
CA PRO A 315 3.50 17.82 -6.96
C PRO A 315 4.63 18.28 -6.02
N LEU A 316 4.47 18.08 -4.70
CA LEU A 316 5.47 18.39 -3.68
C LEU A 316 6.50 17.26 -3.47
N GLY A 317 6.44 16.21 -4.30
CA GLY A 317 7.28 15.03 -4.22
C GLY A 317 6.53 13.78 -3.74
N PRO A 318 7.17 12.60 -3.81
CA PRO A 318 6.54 11.35 -3.37
C PRO A 318 6.31 11.32 -1.85
N VAL A 319 5.13 10.89 -1.43
CA VAL A 319 4.72 10.75 -0.03
C VAL A 319 4.61 9.28 0.36
N ALA A 320 5.21 8.87 1.47
CA ALA A 320 5.12 7.48 1.92
C ALA A 320 3.74 7.12 2.49
N LEU A 321 3.32 5.86 2.37
CA LEU A 321 2.10 5.36 3.04
C LEU A 321 2.18 5.37 4.57
N SER A 322 3.39 5.49 5.13
CA SER A 322 3.63 5.71 6.55
C SER A 322 3.59 7.18 6.95
N ASP A 323 3.40 8.12 6.02
CA ASP A 323 3.39 9.55 6.31
C ASP A 323 2.19 9.90 7.21
N LYS A 324 2.48 10.73 8.21
CA LYS A 324 1.57 11.21 9.26
C LYS A 324 1.64 12.74 9.38
N SER A 325 1.98 13.42 8.29
CA SER A 325 2.10 14.89 8.28
C SER A 325 0.78 15.49 8.73
N ALA A 326 0.86 16.44 9.66
CA ALA A 326 -0.26 17.27 10.07
C ALA A 326 -0.49 18.38 9.04
N ILE A 327 -1.51 19.21 9.27
CA ILE A 327 -1.82 20.33 8.39
C ILE A 327 -0.68 21.36 8.42
N GLU A 328 -0.09 21.59 9.60
CA GLU A 328 1.03 22.50 9.83
C GLU A 328 2.27 22.08 9.04
N ASP A 329 2.53 20.78 8.96
CA ASP A 329 3.64 20.22 8.17
C ASP A 329 3.46 20.50 6.68
N PHE A 330 2.21 20.39 6.17
CA PHE A 330 1.90 20.75 4.79
C PHE A 330 2.14 22.25 4.51
N VAL A 331 1.77 23.12 5.45
CA VAL A 331 2.02 24.56 5.34
C VAL A 331 3.52 24.85 5.27
N GLY A 332 4.31 24.22 6.13
CA GLY A 332 5.77 24.35 6.12
C GLY A 332 6.42 23.89 4.81
N LYS A 333 5.89 22.83 4.18
CA LYS A 333 6.34 22.35 2.85
C LYS A 333 5.96 23.32 1.71
N THR A 334 4.82 23.97 1.82
CA THR A 334 4.25 24.82 0.75
C THR A 334 4.77 26.26 0.82
N VAL A 335 5.08 26.75 2.03
CA VAL A 335 5.60 28.11 2.30
C VAL A 335 6.88 28.00 3.15
N PRO A 336 8.07 27.90 2.52
CA PRO A 336 9.33 27.84 3.25
C PRO A 336 9.52 29.08 4.15
N GLY A 337 9.57 28.88 5.47
CA GLY A 337 9.67 29.97 6.46
C GLY A 337 8.32 30.57 6.90
N GLY A 338 7.20 30.09 6.37
CA GLY A 338 5.85 30.49 6.81
C GLY A 338 5.58 30.01 8.23
N LYS A 339 5.13 30.90 9.11
CA LYS A 339 4.67 30.52 10.45
C LYS A 339 3.22 30.07 10.37
N ALA A 340 2.75 29.27 11.34
CA ALA A 340 1.33 28.95 11.51
C ALA A 340 0.42 30.20 11.63
N LEU A 341 1.00 31.38 11.87
CA LEU A 341 0.33 32.68 11.92
C LEU A 341 -0.15 33.19 10.54
N ASP A 342 0.39 32.68 9.42
CA ASP A 342 0.02 33.09 8.05
C ASP A 342 -1.12 32.25 7.45
N MET A 343 -1.85 31.54 8.31
CA MET A 343 -2.80 30.49 7.96
C MET A 343 -4.13 30.68 8.68
N LYS A 344 -5.23 30.63 7.93
CA LYS A 344 -6.59 30.56 8.47
C LYS A 344 -7.23 29.24 8.09
N ILE A 345 -7.81 28.56 9.08
CA ILE A 345 -8.59 27.32 8.91
C ILE A 345 -10.06 27.65 9.15
N ASP A 346 -10.88 27.49 8.12
CA ASP A 346 -12.33 27.56 8.25
C ASP A 346 -12.90 26.15 8.06
N GLU A 347 -13.71 25.64 9.00
CA GLU A 347 -14.48 24.42 8.76
C GLU A 347 -15.62 24.76 7.79
N ILE A 348 -15.61 24.18 6.60
CA ILE A 348 -16.62 24.42 5.56
C ILE A 348 -17.68 23.31 5.49
N GLY A 349 -17.56 22.34 6.39
CA GLY A 349 -18.52 21.27 6.62
C GLY A 349 -18.42 20.11 5.62
N GLY A 350 -19.01 18.98 6.01
CA GLY A 350 -19.20 17.78 5.21
C GLY A 350 -20.18 16.86 5.94
N VAL A 351 -21.05 16.16 5.21
CA VAL A 351 -21.99 15.22 5.86
C VAL A 351 -21.21 14.04 6.44
N LEU A 352 -20.13 13.65 5.76
CA LEU A 352 -19.34 12.48 6.08
C LEU A 352 -17.86 12.78 6.43
N ASN A 353 -17.20 13.70 5.75
CA ASN A 353 -15.79 14.02 6.06
C ASN A 353 -15.70 15.35 6.80
N ASP A 354 -14.66 15.52 7.62
CA ASP A 354 -14.30 16.86 8.10
C ASP A 354 -13.61 17.56 6.93
N VAL A 355 -14.20 18.66 6.46
CA VAL A 355 -13.66 19.45 5.34
C VAL A 355 -13.26 20.82 5.85
N TYR A 356 -11.98 21.14 5.67
CA TYR A 356 -11.38 22.40 6.07
C TYR A 356 -10.98 23.19 4.83
N LEU A 357 -11.22 24.50 4.86
CA LEU A 357 -10.66 25.46 3.92
C LEU A 357 -9.46 26.12 4.57
N LEU A 358 -8.29 25.90 3.99
CA LEU A 358 -7.06 26.59 4.35
C LEU A 358 -6.88 27.79 3.45
N ARG A 359 -6.56 28.94 4.07
CA ARG A 359 -6.10 30.13 3.36
C ARG A 359 -4.66 30.38 3.74
N LEU A 360 -3.78 30.29 2.75
CA LEU A 360 -2.34 30.49 2.89
C LEU A 360 -1.97 31.80 2.21
N ARG A 361 -1.23 32.67 2.90
CA ARG A 361 -0.71 33.90 2.30
C ARG A 361 0.72 33.67 1.81
N ARG A 362 0.95 33.80 0.50
CA ARG A 362 2.28 33.70 -0.11
C ARG A 362 2.55 34.92 -0.97
N ASN A 363 3.62 35.67 -0.68
CA ASN A 363 4.06 36.82 -1.51
C ASN A 363 2.91 37.79 -1.88
N ASN A 364 2.07 38.16 -0.91
CA ASN A 364 0.86 38.99 -1.11
C ASN A 364 -0.25 38.40 -2.02
N ARG A 365 -0.24 37.09 -2.29
CA ARG A 365 -1.36 36.35 -2.90
C ARG A 365 -1.95 35.35 -1.91
N GLU A 366 -3.28 35.28 -1.86
CA GLU A 366 -4.00 34.28 -1.07
C GLU A 366 -4.17 33.01 -1.91
N GLN A 367 -3.70 31.88 -1.40
CA GLN A 367 -3.94 30.56 -1.96
C GLN A 367 -4.95 29.82 -1.07
N LYS A 368 -5.97 29.23 -1.70
CA LYS A 368 -7.01 28.44 -1.01
C LYS A 368 -6.80 26.96 -1.27
N VAL A 369 -6.81 26.15 -0.22
CA VAL A 369 -6.61 24.70 -0.27
C VAL A 369 -7.74 24.03 0.50
N VAL A 370 -8.31 22.96 -0.05
CA VAL A 370 -9.30 22.13 0.63
C VAL A 370 -8.57 20.96 1.29
N VAL A 371 -8.86 20.71 2.56
CA VAL A 371 -8.38 19.52 3.28
C VAL A 371 -9.56 18.66 3.66
N LYS A 372 -9.55 17.40 3.24
CA LYS A 372 -10.56 16.42 3.63
C LYS A 372 -9.93 15.38 4.55
N LYS A 373 -10.54 15.16 5.72
CA LYS A 373 -10.15 14.09 6.65
C LYS A 373 -11.19 12.97 6.65
N PHE A 374 -10.76 11.76 6.29
CA PHE A 374 -11.61 10.58 6.18
C PHE A 374 -11.61 9.78 7.49
N ARG A 375 -12.59 10.04 8.36
CA ARG A 375 -12.78 9.23 9.58
C ARG A 375 -13.28 7.82 9.24
N ASP A 376 -12.98 6.85 10.11
CA ASP A 376 -13.63 5.54 10.09
C ASP A 376 -15.02 5.66 10.72
N TRP A 377 -15.95 4.93 10.14
CA TRP A 377 -17.35 5.03 10.49
C TRP A 377 -17.73 3.89 11.41
N SER A 378 -18.29 4.19 12.58
CA SER A 378 -18.95 3.19 13.42
C SER A 378 -20.22 2.69 12.69
N GLY A 379 -20.34 1.37 12.56
CA GLY A 379 -21.17 0.67 11.56
C GLY A 379 -22.70 0.88 11.58
N PHE A 380 -23.26 1.75 12.42
CA PHE A 380 -24.71 1.90 12.55
C PHE A 380 -25.36 2.76 11.45
N LYS A 381 -24.67 3.78 10.91
CA LYS A 381 -25.23 4.66 9.86
C LYS A 381 -25.16 4.09 8.45
N TRP A 382 -24.24 3.15 8.21
CA TRP A 382 -23.94 2.65 6.86
C TRP A 382 -24.71 1.38 6.49
N LEU A 383 -25.02 0.53 7.47
CA LEU A 383 -25.77 -0.71 7.23
C LEU A 383 -27.09 -0.48 6.48
N PRO A 384 -27.91 0.55 6.79
CA PRO A 384 -29.12 0.83 6.02
C PRO A 384 -28.82 1.23 4.58
N LEU A 385 -27.82 2.10 4.34
CA LEU A 385 -27.45 2.55 2.99
C LEU A 385 -26.84 1.41 2.14
N ALA A 386 -26.04 0.54 2.77
CA ALA A 386 -25.51 -0.70 2.20
C ALA A 386 -26.60 -1.61 1.70
N LEU A 387 -27.60 -1.86 2.56
CA LEU A 387 -28.72 -2.74 2.30
C LEU A 387 -29.65 -2.13 1.25
N TRP A 388 -29.85 -0.80 1.28
CA TRP A 388 -30.67 -0.10 0.30
C TRP A 388 -30.07 -0.09 -1.12
N THR A 389 -28.74 0.03 -1.20
CA THR A 389 -27.99 -0.04 -2.45
C THR A 389 -27.56 -1.47 -2.82
N LEU A 390 -27.94 -2.47 -2.02
CA LEU A 390 -27.58 -3.86 -2.24
C LEU A 390 -28.13 -4.35 -3.58
N GLY A 391 -27.23 -4.91 -4.39
CA GLY A 391 -27.55 -5.35 -5.73
C GLY A 391 -27.67 -4.20 -6.73
N THR A 392 -27.32 -2.94 -6.42
CA THR A 392 -27.20 -1.84 -7.39
C THR A 392 -25.77 -1.30 -7.47
N LYS A 393 -25.15 -1.02 -6.33
CA LYS A 393 -23.77 -0.54 -6.21
C LYS A 393 -23.12 -1.01 -4.89
N THR A 394 -21.81 -1.24 -4.91
CA THR A 394 -21.00 -1.47 -3.71
C THR A 394 -20.21 -0.20 -3.40
N LEU A 395 -20.44 0.40 -2.23
CA LEU A 395 -19.78 1.65 -1.84
C LEU A 395 -18.61 1.36 -0.87
N ALA A 396 -17.60 2.23 -0.88
CA ALA A 396 -16.50 2.19 0.07
C ALA A 396 -16.92 2.77 1.42
N VAL A 397 -16.77 1.97 2.49
CA VAL A 397 -17.22 2.32 3.85
C VAL A 397 -16.06 2.77 4.75
N LEU A 398 -14.87 2.18 4.56
CA LEU A 398 -13.70 2.46 5.40
C LEU A 398 -13.04 3.78 4.98
N GLY A 399 -12.65 4.62 5.94
CA GLY A 399 -12.03 5.93 5.65
C GLY A 399 -10.74 5.80 4.83
N ARG A 400 -9.97 4.73 5.09
CA ARG A 400 -8.78 4.39 4.30
C ARG A 400 -9.07 4.11 2.82
N SER A 401 -10.12 3.34 2.53
CA SER A 401 -10.50 3.01 1.15
C SER A 401 -11.07 4.23 0.41
N ARG A 402 -11.77 5.11 1.13
CA ARG A 402 -12.29 6.37 0.60
C ARG A 402 -11.18 7.34 0.21
N LEU A 403 -10.17 7.53 1.08
CA LEU A 403 -8.95 8.29 0.74
C LEU A 403 -8.21 7.69 -0.47
N GLU A 404 -8.06 6.38 -0.50
CA GLU A 404 -7.38 5.68 -1.59
C GLU A 404 -8.05 5.98 -2.94
N ARG A 405 -9.38 5.85 -3.00
CA ARG A 405 -10.17 6.13 -4.19
C ARG A 405 -10.09 7.60 -4.59
N GLU A 406 -10.30 8.50 -3.64
CA GLU A 406 -10.20 9.95 -3.85
C GLU A 406 -8.87 10.27 -4.53
N TYR A 407 -7.75 9.89 -3.92
CA TYR A 407 -6.43 10.18 -4.46
C TYR A 407 -6.17 9.50 -5.81
N ALA A 408 -6.40 8.18 -5.91
CA ALA A 408 -5.93 7.40 -7.06
C ALA A 408 -6.76 7.64 -8.31
N ILE A 409 -8.06 7.87 -8.17
CA ILE A 409 -8.94 8.20 -9.29
C ILE A 409 -8.78 9.67 -9.67
N ASN A 410 -8.67 10.59 -8.70
CA ASN A 410 -8.39 12.00 -8.99
C ASN A 410 -7.11 12.14 -9.81
N GLN A 411 -5.98 11.62 -9.31
CA GLN A 411 -4.70 11.70 -10.03
C GLN A 411 -4.76 11.13 -11.44
N PHE A 412 -5.52 10.04 -11.64
CA PHE A 412 -5.71 9.47 -12.95
C PHE A 412 -6.54 10.38 -13.86
N LEU A 413 -7.71 10.84 -13.43
CA LEU A 413 -8.57 11.74 -14.18
C LEU A 413 -7.85 13.05 -14.52
N HIS A 414 -7.17 13.66 -13.54
CA HIS A 414 -6.37 14.86 -13.72
C HIS A 414 -5.27 14.64 -14.78
N SER A 415 -4.57 13.50 -14.75
CA SER A 415 -3.55 13.17 -15.78
C SER A 415 -4.11 13.01 -17.20
N GLN A 416 -5.42 12.81 -17.34
CA GLN A 416 -6.12 12.74 -18.63
C GLN A 416 -6.74 14.10 -19.03
N GLY A 417 -6.52 15.17 -18.26
CA GLY A 417 -7.12 16.49 -18.49
C GLY A 417 -8.58 16.61 -18.08
N PHE A 418 -9.10 15.65 -17.31
CA PHE A 418 -10.47 15.69 -16.81
C PHE A 418 -10.59 16.72 -15.67
N PRO A 419 -11.67 17.52 -15.60
CA PRO A 419 -11.79 18.62 -14.65
C PRO A 419 -12.09 18.14 -13.22
N VAL A 420 -11.03 17.81 -12.48
CA VAL A 420 -11.04 17.48 -11.05
C VAL A 420 -10.00 18.35 -10.34
N PRO A 421 -10.16 18.59 -9.02
CA PRO A 421 -9.18 19.36 -8.26
C PRO A 421 -7.79 18.72 -8.28
N GLU A 422 -6.73 19.48 -8.58
CA GLU A 422 -5.35 19.03 -8.39
C GLU A 422 -5.10 18.60 -6.93
N VAL A 423 -4.57 17.38 -6.75
CA VAL A 423 -4.12 16.90 -5.44
C VAL A 423 -2.71 17.39 -5.14
N LEU A 424 -2.61 18.29 -4.17
CA LEU A 424 -1.35 18.92 -3.76
C LEU A 424 -0.53 18.01 -2.83
N HIS A 425 -1.20 17.35 -1.89
CA HIS A 425 -0.57 16.49 -0.89
C HIS A 425 -1.54 15.45 -0.32
N VAL A 426 -0.99 14.44 0.35
CA VAL A 426 -1.74 13.41 1.09
C VAL A 426 -1.04 13.11 2.41
N SER A 427 -1.79 12.73 3.42
CA SER A 427 -1.28 12.18 4.69
C SER A 427 -2.00 10.86 4.98
N PRO A 428 -1.48 9.71 4.50
CA PRO A 428 -2.21 8.45 4.51
C PRO A 428 -2.53 7.93 5.92
N ARG A 429 -1.65 8.12 6.92
CA ARG A 429 -1.93 7.70 8.30
C ARG A 429 -2.98 8.58 8.98
N GLU A 430 -2.91 9.89 8.78
CA GLU A 430 -3.92 10.83 9.30
C GLU A 430 -5.23 10.79 8.50
N ARG A 431 -5.22 10.07 7.38
CA ARG A 431 -6.31 9.95 6.41
C ARG A 431 -6.75 11.30 5.87
N MET A 432 -5.78 12.11 5.44
CA MET A 432 -6.05 13.44 4.88
C MET A 432 -5.59 13.55 3.42
N ILE A 433 -6.30 14.35 2.66
CA ILE A 433 -5.92 14.81 1.30
C ILE A 433 -6.03 16.33 1.24
N PHE A 434 -5.11 16.94 0.49
CA PHE A 434 -5.01 18.38 0.28
C PHE A 434 -5.18 18.64 -1.21
N GLU A 435 -6.21 19.40 -1.57
CA GLU A 435 -6.63 19.65 -2.94
C GLU A 435 -6.72 21.14 -3.23
N GLU A 436 -6.60 21.52 -4.49
CA GLU A 436 -6.92 22.88 -4.91
C GLU A 436 -8.37 23.26 -4.58
N PHE A 437 -8.60 24.51 -4.20
CA PHE A 437 -9.95 25.03 -4.03
C PHE A 437 -10.53 25.49 -5.37
N ILE A 438 -11.66 24.93 -5.78
CA ILE A 438 -12.38 25.34 -6.98
C ILE A 438 -13.41 26.42 -6.64
N GLU A 439 -13.20 27.64 -7.17
CA GLU A 439 -14.18 28.73 -7.03
C GLU A 439 -15.30 28.58 -8.06
N GLY A 440 -16.54 28.42 -7.59
CA GLY A 440 -17.71 28.33 -8.46
C GLY A 440 -19.02 28.12 -7.72
N GLU A 441 -20.08 27.91 -8.50
CA GLU A 441 -21.42 27.60 -8.02
C GLU A 441 -21.73 26.10 -8.15
N LYS A 442 -22.29 25.47 -7.11
CA LYS A 442 -22.70 24.06 -7.17
C LYS A 442 -23.84 23.84 -8.18
N MET A 443 -23.77 22.75 -8.96
CA MET A 443 -24.79 22.38 -9.95
C MET A 443 -26.19 22.23 -9.36
N VAL A 444 -26.32 21.83 -8.09
CA VAL A 444 -27.61 21.80 -7.39
C VAL A 444 -28.36 23.14 -7.40
N LYS A 445 -27.66 24.28 -7.31
CA LYS A 445 -28.29 25.61 -7.38
C LYS A 445 -28.81 25.93 -8.78
N ILE A 446 -28.06 25.50 -9.79
CA ILE A 446 -28.43 25.62 -11.22
C ILE A 446 -29.69 24.80 -11.49
N ILE A 447 -29.74 23.56 -11.00
CA ILE A 447 -30.92 22.70 -11.11
C ILE A 447 -32.14 23.32 -10.45
N LYS A 448 -31.99 23.86 -9.24
CA LYS A 448 -33.08 24.56 -8.55
C LYS A 448 -33.61 25.75 -9.37
N ARG A 449 -32.74 26.50 -10.06
CA ARG A 449 -33.17 27.56 -10.98
C ARG A 449 -33.93 27.05 -12.19
N ILE A 450 -33.54 25.92 -12.79
CA ILE A 450 -34.30 25.28 -13.88
C ILE A 450 -35.70 24.86 -13.39
N ILE A 451 -35.80 24.33 -12.17
CA ILE A 451 -37.07 23.92 -11.57
C ILE A 451 -37.96 25.14 -11.30
N SER A 452 -37.40 26.24 -10.81
CA SER A 452 -38.15 27.47 -10.52
C SER A 452 -38.46 28.34 -11.75
N SER A 453 -37.69 28.26 -12.83
CA SER A 453 -37.81 29.12 -14.01
C SER A 453 -37.93 28.32 -15.30
N ARG A 454 -39.08 28.45 -15.98
CA ARG A 454 -39.37 27.75 -17.26
C ARG A 454 -38.55 28.26 -18.47
N LYS A 455 -37.66 29.25 -18.30
CA LYS A 455 -36.80 29.83 -19.38
C LYS A 455 -35.30 29.70 -19.05
N ALA A 456 -34.86 28.53 -18.61
CA ALA A 456 -33.49 28.29 -18.16
C ALA A 456 -32.58 27.66 -19.25
N VAL A 457 -32.51 28.29 -20.43
CA VAL A 457 -31.76 27.74 -21.59
C VAL A 457 -30.26 27.63 -21.30
N LYS A 458 -29.67 28.64 -20.64
CA LYS A 458 -28.24 28.65 -20.28
C LYS A 458 -27.92 27.57 -19.25
N GLU A 459 -28.78 27.42 -18.24
CA GLU A 459 -28.64 26.40 -17.22
C GLU A 459 -28.81 24.99 -17.79
N ALA A 460 -29.75 24.79 -18.72
CA ALA A 460 -29.93 23.53 -19.43
C ALA A 460 -28.68 23.13 -20.24
N ALA A 461 -27.98 24.11 -20.84
CA ALA A 461 -26.72 23.85 -21.53
C ALA A 461 -25.61 23.36 -20.57
N LEU A 462 -25.58 23.85 -19.32
CA LEU A 462 -24.64 23.35 -18.31
C LEU A 462 -24.96 21.92 -17.89
N VAL A 463 -26.24 21.56 -17.78
CA VAL A 463 -26.67 20.17 -17.54
C VAL A 463 -26.25 19.24 -18.69
N LYS A 464 -26.35 19.73 -19.93
CA LYS A 464 -25.85 19.01 -21.12
C LYS A 464 -24.34 18.78 -21.04
N GLU A 465 -23.58 19.78 -20.62
CA GLU A 465 -22.13 19.65 -20.44
C GLU A 465 -21.77 18.64 -19.35
N VAL A 466 -22.52 18.59 -18.24
CA VAL A 466 -22.34 17.53 -17.22
C VAL A 466 -22.54 16.14 -17.84
N GLY A 467 -23.56 15.96 -18.68
CA GLY A 467 -23.76 14.72 -19.43
C GLY A 467 -22.53 14.33 -20.25
N ARG A 468 -21.95 15.28 -21.00
CA ARG A 468 -20.74 15.06 -21.79
C ARG A 468 -19.54 14.64 -20.93
N LYS A 469 -19.35 15.30 -19.79
CA LYS A 469 -18.23 15.00 -18.89
C LYS A 469 -18.38 13.66 -18.19
N ILE A 470 -19.57 13.27 -17.76
CA ILE A 470 -19.78 11.92 -17.21
C ILE A 470 -19.50 10.85 -18.29
N ALA A 471 -19.92 11.07 -19.53
CA ALA A 471 -19.56 10.17 -20.63
C ALA A 471 -18.04 10.11 -20.88
N GLU A 472 -17.33 11.23 -20.74
CA GLU A 472 -15.87 11.30 -20.84
C GLU A 472 -15.17 10.45 -19.76
N ALA A 473 -15.58 10.57 -18.49
CA ALA A 473 -15.09 9.71 -17.42
C ALA A 473 -15.36 8.22 -17.71
N HIS A 474 -16.56 7.90 -18.22
CA HIS A 474 -16.93 6.54 -18.62
C HIS A 474 -16.07 5.98 -19.76
N ARG A 475 -15.67 6.80 -20.75
CA ARG A 475 -14.73 6.39 -21.81
C ARG A 475 -13.33 6.09 -21.27
N LEU A 476 -12.92 6.77 -20.20
CA LEU A 476 -11.69 6.47 -19.46
C LEU A 476 -11.79 5.21 -18.59
N GLY A 477 -12.96 4.53 -18.58
CA GLY A 477 -13.21 3.34 -17.77
C GLY A 477 -13.48 3.64 -16.29
N VAL A 478 -13.79 4.89 -15.94
CA VAL A 478 -14.06 5.34 -14.58
C VAL A 478 -15.55 5.52 -14.38
N VAL A 479 -16.06 5.05 -13.24
CA VAL A 479 -17.36 5.44 -12.68
C VAL A 479 -17.06 6.37 -11.52
N LEU A 480 -17.57 7.60 -11.56
CA LEU A 480 -17.32 8.66 -10.58
C LEU A 480 -18.03 8.36 -9.26
N GLY A 481 -19.23 7.79 -9.35
CA GLY A 481 -19.83 7.06 -8.28
C GLY A 481 -20.61 7.83 -7.21
N ASP A 482 -20.31 9.09 -6.96
CA ASP A 482 -21.18 10.02 -6.22
C ASP A 482 -21.53 11.21 -7.13
N CYS A 483 -22.29 10.93 -8.19
CA CYS A 483 -22.62 11.86 -9.27
C CYS A 483 -23.76 12.82 -8.93
N LYS A 484 -23.93 13.15 -7.66
CA LYS A 484 -24.97 14.09 -7.24
C LYS A 484 -24.66 15.51 -7.72
N PRO A 485 -25.67 16.33 -8.03
CA PRO A 485 -25.46 17.72 -8.41
C PRO A 485 -24.72 18.58 -7.36
N GLU A 486 -24.70 18.17 -6.10
CA GLU A 486 -23.95 18.82 -5.02
C GLU A 486 -22.43 18.69 -5.17
N ASN A 487 -21.97 17.65 -5.88
CA ASN A 487 -20.57 17.28 -6.08
C ASN A 487 -20.00 17.79 -7.42
N ILE A 488 -20.70 18.71 -8.06
CA ILE A 488 -20.28 19.34 -9.31
C ILE A 488 -20.25 20.85 -9.12
N ILE A 489 -19.11 21.47 -9.41
CA ILE A 489 -18.89 22.91 -9.30
C ILE A 489 -18.79 23.51 -10.70
N VAL A 490 -19.58 24.54 -10.96
CA VAL A 490 -19.51 25.33 -12.20
C VAL A 490 -18.77 26.62 -11.91
N THR A 491 -17.62 26.76 -12.55
CA THR A 491 -16.76 27.94 -12.50
C THR A 491 -17.38 29.11 -13.29
N LYS A 492 -16.89 30.33 -13.07
CA LYS A 492 -17.40 31.54 -13.75
C LYS A 492 -17.26 31.48 -15.27
N ASP A 493 -16.25 30.77 -15.79
CA ASP A 493 -16.02 30.52 -17.21
C ASP A 493 -16.82 29.32 -17.75
N GLY A 494 -17.70 28.72 -16.93
CA GLY A 494 -18.63 27.67 -17.35
C GLY A 494 -18.06 26.25 -17.34
N LYS A 495 -16.82 26.04 -16.85
CA LYS A 495 -16.26 24.68 -16.70
C LYS A 495 -16.87 23.97 -15.50
N THR A 496 -17.21 22.69 -15.69
CA THR A 496 -17.77 21.81 -14.67
C THR A 496 -16.67 20.95 -14.04
N PHE A 497 -16.34 21.21 -12.78
CA PHE A 497 -15.42 20.40 -11.99
C PHE A 497 -16.19 19.36 -11.17
N PHE A 498 -15.66 18.14 -11.15
CA PHE A 498 -16.18 17.05 -10.33
C PHE A 498 -15.35 16.94 -9.06
N VAL A 499 -16.02 16.94 -7.91
CA VAL A 499 -15.39 16.82 -6.60
C VAL A 499 -15.96 15.60 -5.87
N ASP A 500 -15.28 15.14 -4.82
CA ASP A 500 -15.73 14.02 -3.98
C ASP A 500 -15.81 12.69 -4.76
N LEU A 501 -14.63 12.17 -5.09
CA LEU A 501 -14.36 10.93 -5.81
C LEU A 501 -14.15 9.73 -4.87
N GLU A 502 -14.55 9.83 -3.60
CA GLU A 502 -14.30 8.78 -2.60
C GLU A 502 -15.07 7.48 -2.91
N GLN A 503 -16.09 7.57 -3.76
CA GLN A 503 -16.89 6.46 -4.28
C GLN A 503 -16.58 6.11 -5.74
N ALA A 504 -15.56 6.74 -6.33
CA ALA A 504 -15.14 6.48 -7.69
C ALA A 504 -14.32 5.20 -7.80
N ALA A 505 -14.44 4.51 -8.93
CA ALA A 505 -13.74 3.25 -9.18
C ALA A 505 -13.62 2.96 -10.68
N ARG A 506 -12.65 2.11 -11.05
CA ARG A 506 -12.49 1.61 -12.42
C ARG A 506 -13.35 0.40 -12.70
N ASP A 507 -13.82 0.29 -13.94
CA ASP A 507 -14.49 -0.90 -14.48
C ASP A 507 -15.80 -1.30 -13.74
N GLU A 508 -16.46 -0.34 -13.09
CA GLU A 508 -17.75 -0.52 -12.43
C GLU A 508 -18.96 -0.25 -13.37
N ASN A 509 -20.16 -0.37 -12.83
CA ASN A 509 -21.41 -0.23 -13.56
C ASN A 509 -21.82 1.25 -13.75
N GLN A 510 -21.43 1.81 -14.90
CA GLN A 510 -21.69 3.18 -15.36
C GLN A 510 -23.15 3.65 -15.29
N ALA A 511 -24.14 2.75 -15.30
CA ALA A 511 -25.55 3.14 -15.21
C ALA A 511 -25.89 3.78 -13.86
N TRP A 512 -25.08 3.53 -12.83
CA TRP A 512 -25.22 4.19 -11.53
C TRP A 512 -25.06 5.71 -11.63
N ASP A 513 -24.01 6.21 -12.29
CA ASP A 513 -23.72 7.65 -12.36
C ASP A 513 -24.83 8.42 -13.08
N VAL A 514 -25.36 7.84 -14.17
CA VAL A 514 -26.50 8.39 -14.91
C VAL A 514 -27.76 8.42 -14.04
N ALA A 515 -28.05 7.32 -13.35
CA ALA A 515 -29.21 7.23 -12.47
C ALA A 515 -29.10 8.22 -11.30
N GLU A 516 -27.96 8.24 -10.62
CA GLU A 516 -27.74 9.07 -9.44
C GLU A 516 -27.87 10.54 -9.78
N PHE A 517 -27.22 11.03 -10.85
CA PHE A 517 -27.34 12.41 -11.27
C PHE A 517 -28.81 12.79 -11.57
N LEU A 518 -29.50 11.99 -12.39
CA LEU A 518 -30.85 12.31 -12.83
C LEU A 518 -31.87 12.23 -11.69
N TYR A 519 -31.84 11.18 -10.87
CA TYR A 519 -32.80 11.00 -9.80
C TYR A 519 -32.57 11.99 -8.64
N TYR A 520 -31.32 12.29 -8.26
CA TYR A 520 -31.06 13.38 -7.31
C TYR A 520 -31.43 14.75 -7.85
N SER A 521 -31.26 15.00 -9.16
CA SER A 521 -31.76 16.23 -9.76
C SER A 521 -33.29 16.36 -9.60
N GLY A 522 -34.01 15.24 -9.73
CA GLY A 522 -35.46 15.16 -9.54
C GLY A 522 -35.93 15.37 -8.09
N HIS A 523 -35.09 15.08 -7.09
CA HIS A 523 -35.41 15.25 -5.66
C HIS A 523 -35.85 16.68 -5.31
N HIS A 524 -35.35 17.68 -6.05
CA HIS A 524 -35.68 19.08 -5.81
C HIS A 524 -36.98 19.54 -6.46
N VAL A 525 -37.68 18.68 -7.21
CA VAL A 525 -38.98 18.99 -7.79
C VAL A 525 -40.05 18.87 -6.70
N PRO A 526 -40.88 19.91 -6.45
CA PRO A 526 -41.92 19.84 -5.43
C PRO A 526 -42.94 18.73 -5.71
N LEU A 527 -43.49 18.12 -4.66
CA LEU A 527 -44.42 16.98 -4.70
C LEU A 527 -45.67 17.17 -5.57
N ILE A 528 -46.12 18.41 -5.78
CA ILE A 528 -47.36 18.76 -6.49
C ILE A 528 -47.04 19.58 -7.77
N SER A 529 -45.80 19.51 -8.27
CA SER A 529 -45.37 20.27 -9.46
C SER A 529 -45.43 19.44 -10.75
N SER A 530 -45.41 20.16 -11.88
CA SER A 530 -45.27 19.55 -13.20
C SER A 530 -43.94 18.79 -13.32
N VAL A 531 -43.94 17.67 -14.07
CA VAL A 531 -42.74 16.90 -14.40
C VAL A 531 -41.86 17.54 -15.47
N GLU A 532 -42.32 18.62 -16.12
CA GLU A 532 -41.61 19.25 -17.24
C GLU A 532 -40.17 19.69 -16.92
N PRO A 533 -39.87 20.30 -15.75
CA PRO A 533 -38.48 20.62 -15.40
C PRO A 533 -37.57 19.38 -15.32
N ALA A 534 -38.08 18.27 -14.76
CA ALA A 534 -37.34 17.02 -14.70
C ALA A 534 -37.07 16.44 -16.09
N LYS A 535 -38.04 16.54 -17.01
CA LYS A 535 -37.86 16.15 -18.42
C LYS A 535 -36.83 17.04 -19.13
N ILE A 536 -36.82 18.35 -18.89
CA ILE A 536 -35.83 19.28 -19.47
C ILE A 536 -34.43 18.89 -19.00
N ILE A 537 -34.25 18.64 -17.69
CA ILE A 537 -32.97 18.20 -17.13
C ILE A 537 -32.54 16.87 -17.74
N ALA A 538 -33.42 15.86 -17.72
CA ALA A 538 -33.13 14.53 -18.25
C ALA A 538 -32.78 14.56 -19.75
N LYS A 539 -33.54 15.33 -20.54
CA LYS A 539 -33.27 15.53 -21.97
C LYS A 539 -31.89 16.09 -22.22
N ASN A 540 -31.56 17.24 -21.62
CA ASN A 540 -30.28 17.89 -21.87
C ASN A 540 -29.11 17.01 -21.40
N PHE A 541 -29.23 16.40 -20.21
CA PHE A 541 -28.20 15.51 -19.70
C PHE A 541 -27.96 14.31 -20.63
N ILE A 542 -29.02 13.59 -21.02
CA ILE A 542 -28.91 12.38 -21.84
C ILE A 542 -28.39 12.73 -23.23
N GLU A 543 -28.86 13.81 -23.84
CA GLU A 543 -28.34 14.28 -25.12
C GLU A 543 -26.83 14.54 -25.04
N GLY A 544 -26.37 15.28 -24.03
CA GLY A 544 -24.94 15.52 -23.83
C GLY A 544 -24.15 14.23 -23.60
N TYR A 545 -24.68 13.33 -22.76
CA TYR A 545 -24.05 12.04 -22.49
C TYR A 545 -23.88 11.20 -23.76
N LEU A 546 -24.92 11.11 -24.59
CA LEU A 546 -24.88 10.36 -25.84
C LEU A 546 -24.02 11.04 -26.92
N GLU A 547 -24.08 12.37 -27.05
CA GLU A 547 -23.25 13.15 -27.98
C GLU A 547 -21.75 12.96 -27.74
N ALA A 548 -21.35 12.83 -26.47
CA ALA A 548 -19.97 12.53 -26.11
C ALA A 548 -19.62 11.04 -26.30
N GLY A 549 -20.49 10.19 -26.86
CA GLY A 549 -20.22 8.77 -27.05
C GLY A 549 -20.50 7.91 -25.82
N GLY A 550 -21.34 8.39 -24.90
CA GLY A 550 -21.93 7.57 -23.85
C GLY A 550 -22.83 6.48 -24.45
N ARG A 551 -22.83 5.30 -23.85
CA ARG A 551 -23.58 4.14 -24.35
C ARG A 551 -25.09 4.26 -24.09
N LYS A 552 -25.92 4.02 -25.11
CA LYS A 552 -27.39 4.01 -25.00
C LYS A 552 -27.89 2.97 -24.00
N GLU A 553 -27.25 1.81 -23.95
CA GLU A 553 -27.60 0.73 -23.01
C GLU A 553 -27.42 1.18 -21.56
N THR A 554 -26.45 2.07 -21.30
CA THR A 554 -26.20 2.62 -19.97
C THR A 554 -27.36 3.52 -19.55
N VAL A 555 -27.84 4.38 -20.46
CA VAL A 555 -29.01 5.24 -20.24
C VAL A 555 -30.28 4.39 -20.01
N LYS A 556 -30.52 3.40 -20.88
CA LYS A 556 -31.65 2.47 -20.75
C LYS A 556 -31.64 1.74 -19.41
N LYS A 557 -30.45 1.27 -18.98
CA LYS A 557 -30.27 0.54 -17.72
C LYS A 557 -30.48 1.44 -16.50
N ALA A 558 -30.04 2.70 -16.56
CA ALA A 558 -30.25 3.69 -15.51
C ALA A 558 -31.76 3.95 -15.27
N GLY A 559 -32.59 3.89 -16.31
CA GLY A 559 -34.05 3.98 -16.22
C GLY A 559 -34.77 2.70 -15.79
N SER A 560 -34.08 1.69 -15.24
CA SER A 560 -34.74 0.46 -14.78
C SER A 560 -35.22 0.57 -13.34
N ALA A 561 -36.24 -0.21 -12.97
CA ALA A 561 -36.77 -0.27 -11.61
C ALA A 561 -35.69 -0.56 -10.56
N ARG A 562 -34.62 -1.29 -10.96
CA ARG A 562 -33.44 -1.56 -10.13
C ARG A 562 -32.79 -0.30 -9.57
N TYR A 563 -32.72 0.78 -10.35
CA TYR A 563 -32.11 2.05 -9.93
C TYR A 563 -33.15 3.00 -9.36
N ALA A 564 -34.31 3.14 -10.01
CA ALA A 564 -35.37 4.04 -9.57
C ALA A 564 -35.81 3.77 -8.11
N LYS A 565 -35.86 2.49 -7.69
CA LYS A 565 -36.24 2.11 -6.31
C LYS A 565 -35.33 2.71 -5.23
N VAL A 566 -34.05 2.98 -5.55
CA VAL A 566 -33.09 3.50 -4.56
C VAL A 566 -33.48 4.91 -4.13
N PHE A 567 -34.13 5.66 -5.03
CA PHE A 567 -34.47 7.07 -4.84
C PHE A 567 -35.94 7.29 -4.45
N SER A 568 -36.74 6.23 -4.29
CA SER A 568 -38.19 6.32 -4.00
C SER A 568 -38.52 6.98 -2.66
N VAL A 569 -37.56 7.04 -1.74
CA VAL A 569 -37.72 7.70 -0.44
C VAL A 569 -37.53 9.21 -0.54
N PHE A 570 -36.72 9.67 -1.50
CA PHE A 570 -36.32 11.07 -1.59
C PHE A 570 -37.03 11.79 -2.74
N THR A 571 -37.28 11.11 -3.86
CA THR A 571 -37.79 11.74 -5.08
C THR A 571 -39.26 11.40 -5.27
N PRO A 572 -40.13 12.38 -5.62
CA PRO A 572 -41.55 12.12 -5.83
C PRO A 572 -41.81 11.02 -6.88
N PRO A 573 -42.75 10.07 -6.64
CA PRO A 573 -42.96 8.93 -7.53
C PRO A 573 -43.26 9.29 -8.99
N HIS A 574 -44.05 10.35 -9.22
CA HIS A 574 -44.39 10.83 -10.56
C HIS A 574 -43.16 11.39 -11.31
N VAL A 575 -42.20 11.99 -10.60
CA VAL A 575 -40.92 12.48 -11.16
C VAL A 575 -40.00 11.30 -11.47
N LEU A 576 -39.90 10.33 -10.56
CA LEU A 576 -39.13 9.10 -10.78
C LEU A 576 -39.60 8.35 -12.03
N MET A 577 -40.91 8.16 -12.16
CA MET A 577 -41.51 7.52 -13.34
C MET A 577 -41.22 8.31 -14.61
N ALA A 578 -41.34 9.65 -14.59
CA ALA A 578 -41.05 10.49 -15.74
C ALA A 578 -39.59 10.33 -16.19
N ILE A 579 -38.63 10.43 -15.28
CA ILE A 579 -37.19 10.24 -15.56
C ILE A 579 -36.93 8.81 -16.08
N SER A 580 -37.50 7.81 -15.40
CA SER A 580 -37.36 6.40 -15.77
C SER A 580 -37.83 6.12 -17.20
N ASN A 581 -39.04 6.58 -17.54
CA ASN A 581 -39.62 6.42 -18.88
C ASN A 581 -38.82 7.19 -19.93
N PHE A 582 -38.31 8.37 -19.58
CA PHE A 582 -37.47 9.17 -20.46
C PHE A 582 -36.15 8.46 -20.78
N CYS A 583 -35.47 7.90 -19.78
CA CYS A 583 -34.29 7.05 -19.94
C CYS A 583 -34.56 5.80 -20.81
N GLN A 584 -35.71 5.14 -20.60
CA GLN A 584 -36.12 3.99 -21.43
C GLN A 584 -36.36 4.40 -22.89
N THR A 585 -36.94 5.57 -23.13
CA THR A 585 -37.27 6.05 -24.47
C THR A 585 -36.01 6.46 -25.24
N MET A 586 -35.18 7.29 -24.62
CA MET A 586 -33.93 7.79 -25.21
C MET A 586 -32.84 6.70 -25.33
N GLY A 587 -32.93 5.65 -24.51
CA GLY A 587 -32.00 4.53 -24.52
C GLY A 587 -32.38 3.39 -25.49
N LYS A 588 -33.48 3.50 -26.26
CA LYS A 588 -33.82 2.54 -27.32
C LYS A 588 -32.94 2.79 -28.56
N GLU A 589 -32.64 1.71 -29.29
CA GLU A 589 -32.14 1.81 -30.65
C GLU A 589 -33.22 2.49 -31.50
N LEU A 590 -32.83 3.46 -32.33
CA LEU A 590 -33.59 3.73 -33.53
C LEU A 590 -33.20 2.55 -34.43
N GLU A 591 -34.06 1.54 -34.51
CA GLU A 591 -34.02 0.63 -35.66
C GLU A 591 -34.22 1.51 -36.89
N ASN A 592 -33.14 1.69 -37.65
CA ASN A 592 -33.15 2.08 -39.06
C ASN A 592 -31.95 1.39 -39.71
#